data_AF-A0A3D8Y7A2-F1
#
_entry.id   AF-A0A3D8Y7A2-F1
#
_cell.length_a   1.000
_cell.length_b   1.000
_cell.length_c   1.000
_cell.angle_alpha   90.00
_cell.angle_beta   90.00
_cell.angle_gamma   90.00
#
_symmetry.space_group_name_H-M   'P 1'
#
loop_
_entity.id
_entity.type
_entity.pdbx_description
1 polymer ?
#
loop_
_entity_poly.entity_id
_entity_poly.type
_entity_poly.pdbx_seq_one_letter_code
_entity_poly.pdbx_strand_id
1 'polypeptide(L)'
;MSCHRILIIILLAFAWQPDAFAQVTLGKTEKGRASYYSTRFHGRKTSFGEIHKSNELSAAHRTYPFNTMLEVTNLDNDKKVIVRVNDRGPYSRNRLVDISKEAAKQLEIVSQGIANVSVRVVGMEGMVLLDQHEEIDPKSGKIISMNKKE
;
A
#
# COMPACT_ATOMS: atom_id res chain seq x y z
N MET A 1 -20.95 62.52 -12.51
CA MET A 1 -19.51 62.16 -12.59
C MET A 1 -19.42 60.72 -13.01
N SER A 2 -18.81 60.49 -14.16
CA SER A 2 -18.93 59.32 -15.02
C SER A 2 -18.40 58.04 -14.35
N CYS A 3 -19.26 57.01 -14.24
CA CYS A 3 -18.86 55.65 -13.91
C CYS A 3 -18.17 55.07 -15.15
N HIS A 4 -16.84 55.03 -15.11
CA HIS A 4 -16.04 54.60 -16.24
C HIS A 4 -15.24 53.35 -15.87
N ARG A 5 -15.40 52.34 -16.74
CA ARG A 5 -14.49 51.23 -17.04
C ARG A 5 -14.78 49.88 -16.37
N ILE A 6 -15.71 49.21 -17.03
CA ILE A 6 -15.78 47.75 -17.21
C ILE A 6 -14.47 47.23 -17.86
N LEU A 7 -14.16 45.96 -17.54
CA LEU A 7 -13.29 45.00 -18.23
C LEU A 7 -11.81 44.96 -17.82
N ILE A 8 -11.53 44.26 -16.73
CA ILE A 8 -10.29 43.47 -16.61
C ILE A 8 -10.65 42.04 -17.01
N ILE A 9 -10.26 41.68 -18.22
CA ILE A 9 -10.00 40.31 -18.66
C ILE A 9 -9.00 39.70 -17.66
N ILE A 10 -9.28 38.53 -17.09
CA ILE A 10 -8.32 37.50 -16.59
C ILE A 10 -9.12 36.49 -15.75
N LEU A 11 -9.31 35.27 -16.27
CA LEU A 11 -8.82 34.00 -15.70
C LEU A 11 -9.37 32.82 -16.52
N LEU A 12 -8.74 32.54 -17.65
CA LEU A 12 -8.65 31.18 -18.18
C LEU A 12 -7.75 30.39 -17.23
N ALA A 13 -8.31 29.85 -16.14
CA ALA A 13 -7.60 28.90 -15.28
C ALA A 13 -8.59 28.05 -14.48
N PHE A 14 -9.33 27.18 -15.16
CA PHE A 14 -10.01 26.05 -14.53
C PHE A 14 -9.82 24.80 -15.37
N ALA A 15 -8.57 24.46 -15.62
CA ALA A 15 -8.19 23.13 -16.11
C ALA A 15 -6.78 22.80 -15.62
N TRP A 16 -6.57 22.87 -14.30
CA TRP A 16 -5.48 22.13 -13.68
C TRP A 16 -6.11 21.10 -12.74
N GLN A 17 -6.62 20.03 -13.33
CA GLN A 17 -6.83 18.80 -12.58
C GLN A 17 -5.69 17.84 -12.93
N PRO A 18 -4.75 17.66 -12.01
CA PRO A 18 -4.16 16.37 -11.85
C PRO A 18 -4.24 16.03 -10.37
N ASP A 19 -5.46 15.88 -9.84
CA ASP A 19 -5.65 14.90 -8.79
C ASP A 19 -5.56 13.54 -9.48
N ALA A 20 -4.35 13.16 -9.88
CA ALA A 20 -4.01 11.78 -10.14
C ALA A 20 -4.06 11.08 -8.78
N PHE A 21 -5.27 10.87 -8.27
CA PHE A 21 -5.51 9.88 -7.23
C PHE A 21 -4.81 8.62 -7.71
N ALA A 22 -3.81 8.16 -6.96
CA ALA A 22 -3.13 6.91 -7.26
C ALA A 22 -4.21 5.82 -7.28
N GLN A 23 -4.66 5.47 -8.48
CA GLN A 23 -5.68 4.46 -8.67
C GLN A 23 -5.10 3.14 -8.15
N VAL A 24 -5.74 2.57 -7.14
CA VAL A 24 -5.36 1.26 -6.60
C VAL A 24 -5.83 0.22 -7.61
N THR A 25 -4.91 -0.22 -8.46
CA THR A 25 -5.19 -1.31 -9.40
C THR A 25 -5.08 -2.64 -8.64
N LEU A 26 -6.22 -3.32 -8.45
CA LEU A 26 -6.25 -4.69 -7.92
C LEU A 26 -5.32 -5.59 -8.75
N GLY A 27 -4.57 -6.47 -8.08
CA GLY A 27 -3.61 -7.39 -8.70
C GLY A 27 -2.26 -6.75 -9.06
N LYS A 28 -2.13 -5.43 -8.99
CA LYS A 28 -0.84 -4.76 -9.20
C LYS A 28 0.20 -5.32 -8.25
N THR A 29 1.34 -5.70 -8.81
CA THR A 29 2.42 -6.36 -8.08
C THR A 29 3.73 -5.60 -8.20
N GLU A 30 4.43 -5.43 -7.09
CA GLU A 30 5.75 -4.79 -7.02
C GLU A 30 6.72 -5.68 -6.22
N LYS A 31 7.96 -5.82 -6.68
CA LYS A 31 9.00 -6.58 -5.97
C LYS A 31 10.02 -5.65 -5.32
N GLY A 32 10.51 -6.05 -4.16
CA GLY A 32 11.52 -5.27 -3.42
C GLY A 32 11.83 -5.87 -2.06
N ARG A 33 12.29 -5.06 -1.12
CA ARG A 33 12.70 -5.53 0.22
C ARG A 33 11.70 -5.13 1.30
N ALA A 34 11.30 -6.08 2.14
CA ALA A 34 10.49 -5.86 3.35
C ALA A 34 11.33 -6.00 4.63
N SER A 35 10.93 -5.31 5.69
CA SER A 35 11.49 -5.25 7.06
C SER A 35 10.33 -4.86 7.93
N TYR A 36 10.56 -4.76 9.22
CA TYR A 36 9.52 -4.46 10.16
C TYR A 36 9.90 -3.36 11.13
N TYR A 37 8.87 -2.76 11.71
CA TYR A 37 9.05 -1.72 12.72
C TYR A 37 9.86 -2.23 13.92
N SER A 38 10.86 -1.46 14.31
CA SER A 38 11.50 -1.61 15.62
C SER A 38 10.47 -1.40 16.74
N THR A 39 10.67 -2.07 17.87
CA THR A 39 9.79 -1.97 19.06
C THR A 39 9.57 -0.54 19.56
N ARG A 40 10.52 0.38 19.29
CA ARG A 40 10.40 1.81 19.64
C ARG A 40 9.25 2.56 18.96
N PHE A 41 8.68 2.00 17.89
CA PHE A 41 7.54 2.60 17.19
C PHE A 41 6.20 2.20 17.82
N HIS A 42 6.18 1.18 18.69
CA HIS A 42 4.98 0.79 19.41
C HIS A 42 4.39 1.97 20.20
N GLY A 43 3.08 2.16 20.09
CA GLY A 43 2.38 3.24 20.80
C GLY A 43 2.50 4.63 20.17
N ARG A 44 3.22 4.77 19.05
CA ARG A 44 3.32 6.04 18.31
C ARG A 44 2.22 6.17 17.27
N LYS A 45 1.86 7.41 16.92
CA LYS A 45 0.93 7.68 15.82
C LYS A 45 1.57 7.34 14.47
N THR A 46 0.82 6.67 13.60
CA THR A 46 1.14 6.50 12.19
C THR A 46 0.77 7.77 11.40
N SER A 47 1.14 7.80 10.12
CA SER A 47 0.73 8.87 9.19
C SER A 47 -0.79 8.88 8.91
N PHE A 48 -1.51 7.78 9.13
CA PHE A 48 -2.97 7.75 9.10
C PHE A 48 -3.58 8.34 10.39
N GLY A 49 -2.80 8.50 11.46
CA GLY A 49 -3.19 9.11 12.72
C GLY A 49 -3.57 8.12 13.82
N GLU A 50 -3.64 6.82 13.52
CA GLU A 50 -3.89 5.76 14.50
C GLU A 50 -2.64 5.37 15.28
N ILE A 51 -2.81 4.73 16.44
CA ILE A 51 -1.69 4.26 17.27
C ILE A 51 -1.17 2.95 16.71
N HIS A 52 0.11 2.93 16.32
CA HIS A 52 0.79 1.73 15.86
C HIS A 52 0.84 0.68 16.97
N LYS A 53 0.26 -0.50 16.69
CA LYS A 53 0.42 -1.68 17.53
C LYS A 53 1.18 -2.76 16.77
N SER A 54 2.22 -3.28 17.39
CA SER A 54 3.15 -4.22 16.74
C SER A 54 2.54 -5.62 16.55
N ASN A 55 1.42 -5.91 17.20
CA ASN A 55 0.62 -7.13 17.08
C ASN A 55 -0.48 -7.06 16.00
N GLU A 56 -0.69 -5.91 15.36
CA GLU A 56 -1.65 -5.78 14.25
C GLU A 56 -0.98 -6.08 12.91
N LEU A 57 -1.74 -6.42 11.87
CA LEU A 57 -1.23 -6.67 10.52
C LEU A 57 -1.28 -5.39 9.68
N SER A 58 -0.25 -4.55 9.82
CA SER A 58 -0.19 -3.24 9.20
C SER A 58 1.13 -2.98 8.49
N ALA A 59 1.17 -1.96 7.63
CA ALA A 59 2.36 -1.60 6.85
C ALA A 59 2.47 -0.10 6.56
N ALA A 60 3.72 0.38 6.44
CA ALA A 60 4.06 1.63 5.76
C ALA A 60 4.37 1.36 4.28
N HIS A 61 3.78 2.21 3.43
CA HIS A 61 4.11 2.27 2.01
C HIS A 61 4.12 3.73 1.51
N ARG A 62 4.94 4.03 0.49
CA ARG A 62 5.22 5.42 0.08
C ARG A 62 4.03 6.05 -0.64
N THR A 63 3.41 5.29 -1.53
CA THR A 63 2.48 5.82 -2.54
C THR A 63 1.09 5.19 -2.50
N TYR A 64 0.98 3.89 -2.18
CA TYR A 64 -0.33 3.26 -1.99
C TYR A 64 -1.21 4.06 -1.00
N PRO A 65 -2.48 4.33 -1.38
CA PRO A 65 -3.45 4.97 -0.50
C PRO A 65 -3.57 4.24 0.83
N PHE A 66 -3.94 4.99 1.87
CA PHE A 66 -4.25 4.38 3.15
C PHE A 66 -5.42 3.39 2.99
N ASN A 67 -5.47 2.41 3.88
CA ASN A 67 -6.39 1.29 3.87
C ASN A 67 -6.31 0.35 2.65
N THR A 68 -5.31 0.50 1.78
CA THR A 68 -4.99 -0.51 0.76
C THR A 68 -4.60 -1.81 1.44
N MET A 69 -5.17 -2.94 1.01
CA MET A 69 -4.83 -4.27 1.49
C MET A 69 -3.78 -4.88 0.56
N LEU A 70 -2.66 -5.30 1.15
CA LEU A 70 -1.51 -5.83 0.43
C LEU A 70 -1.23 -7.26 0.88
N GLU A 71 -1.18 -8.19 -0.06
CA GLU A 71 -0.55 -9.49 0.16
C GLU A 71 0.96 -9.33 -0.02
N VAL A 72 1.70 -9.60 1.05
CA VAL A 72 3.16 -9.63 1.04
C VAL A 72 3.59 -11.08 1.03
N THR A 73 4.33 -11.47 -0.01
CA THR A 73 4.92 -12.81 -0.15
C THR A 73 6.42 -12.71 0.08
N ASN A 74 6.96 -13.49 1.02
CA ASN A 74 8.40 -13.69 1.16
C ASN A 74 8.89 -14.63 0.05
N LEU A 75 9.80 -14.14 -0.79
CA LEU A 75 10.29 -14.88 -1.97
C LEU A 75 11.28 -15.99 -1.62
N ASP A 76 11.78 -16.02 -0.39
CA ASP A 76 12.75 -17.02 0.05
C ASP A 76 12.08 -18.30 0.59
N ASN A 77 10.79 -18.24 0.98
CA ASN A 77 10.06 -19.36 1.59
C ASN A 77 8.57 -19.46 1.20
N ASP A 78 8.12 -18.65 0.25
CA ASP A 78 6.74 -18.56 -0.27
C ASP A 78 5.65 -18.25 0.78
N LYS A 79 6.02 -17.88 2.01
CA LYS A 79 5.04 -17.49 3.04
C LYS A 79 4.40 -16.16 2.69
N LYS A 80 3.11 -16.04 3.00
CA LYS A 80 2.29 -14.88 2.67
C LYS A 80 1.59 -14.31 3.89
N VAL A 81 1.39 -13.00 3.92
CA VAL A 81 0.57 -12.31 4.91
C VAL A 81 -0.15 -11.14 4.26
N ILE A 82 -1.39 -10.89 4.65
CA ILE A 82 -2.15 -9.71 4.21
C ILE A 82 -2.01 -8.62 5.26
N VAL A 83 -1.64 -7.42 4.85
CA VAL A 83 -1.44 -6.24 5.71
C VAL A 83 -2.18 -5.03 5.17
N ARG A 84 -2.62 -4.15 6.07
CA ARG A 84 -3.25 -2.87 5.71
C ARG A 84 -2.22 -1.74 5.68
N VAL A 85 -2.25 -0.92 4.64
CA VAL A 85 -1.44 0.31 4.59
C VAL A 85 -2.05 1.35 5.52
N ASN A 86 -1.36 1.67 6.61
CA ASN A 86 -1.80 2.65 7.61
C ASN A 86 -0.73 3.71 7.92
N ASP A 87 0.41 3.66 7.25
CA ASP A 87 1.51 4.56 7.49
C ASP A 87 2.28 4.90 6.20
N ARG A 88 3.18 5.88 6.27
CA ARG A 88 4.04 6.34 5.17
C ARG A 88 5.49 6.01 5.43
N GLY A 89 6.21 5.81 4.35
CA GLY A 89 7.55 5.23 4.35
C GLY A 89 7.58 3.97 3.49
N PRO A 90 8.64 3.16 3.51
CA PRO A 90 9.89 3.41 4.21
C PRO A 90 10.67 4.55 3.54
N TYR A 91 11.41 5.37 4.28
CA TYR A 91 12.20 6.46 3.66
C TYR A 91 13.62 6.05 3.26
N SER A 92 14.07 4.86 3.67
CA SER A 92 15.34 4.30 3.21
C SER A 92 15.22 3.83 1.75
N ARG A 93 16.19 4.21 0.90
CA ARG A 93 16.12 4.09 -0.57
C ARG A 93 15.94 2.66 -1.11
N ASN A 94 16.23 1.62 -0.31
CA ASN A 94 16.23 0.22 -0.76
C ASN A 94 15.16 -0.65 -0.08
N ARG A 95 14.03 -0.05 0.29
CA ARG A 95 12.95 -0.69 1.06
C ARG A 95 11.64 -0.47 0.34
N LEU A 96 10.88 -1.52 0.05
CA LEU A 96 9.56 -1.39 -0.58
C LEU A 96 8.49 -1.11 0.46
N VAL A 97 8.49 -1.88 1.55
CA VAL A 97 7.42 -1.88 2.56
C VAL A 97 7.99 -2.16 3.95
N ASP A 98 7.58 -1.40 4.97
CA ASP A 98 7.84 -1.74 6.38
C ASP A 98 6.55 -2.34 6.95
N ILE A 99 6.60 -3.57 7.46
CA ILE A 99 5.46 -4.28 8.02
C ILE A 99 5.49 -4.29 9.56
N SER A 100 4.39 -4.64 10.20
CA SER A 100 4.39 -4.85 11.65
C SER A 100 5.27 -6.03 12.07
N LYS A 101 5.64 -6.08 13.36
CA LYS A 101 6.40 -7.19 13.91
C LYS A 101 5.62 -8.51 13.80
N GLU A 102 4.30 -8.48 13.96
CA GLU A 102 3.46 -9.67 13.81
C GLU A 102 3.44 -10.19 12.37
N ALA A 103 3.29 -9.31 11.39
CA ALA A 103 3.38 -9.70 9.97
C ALA A 103 4.77 -10.30 9.64
N ALA A 104 5.84 -9.74 10.20
CA ALA A 104 7.19 -10.29 10.03
C ALA A 104 7.39 -11.67 10.64
N LYS A 105 6.70 -12.00 11.76
CA LYS A 105 6.72 -13.36 12.31
C LYS A 105 6.06 -14.34 11.35
N GLN A 106 4.91 -13.97 10.79
CA GLN A 106 4.18 -14.84 9.85
C GLN A 106 4.98 -15.10 8.56
N LEU A 107 5.76 -14.11 8.11
CA LEU A 107 6.69 -14.27 6.98
C LEU A 107 8.02 -14.95 7.33
N GLU A 108 8.29 -15.20 8.62
CA GLU A 108 9.55 -15.73 9.14
C GLU A 108 10.79 -14.89 8.80
N ILE A 109 10.65 -13.56 8.87
CA ILE A 109 11.74 -12.61 8.55
C ILE A 109 12.33 -11.92 9.77
N VAL A 110 11.88 -12.29 10.98
CA VAL A 110 12.25 -11.59 12.23
C VAL A 110 13.75 -11.70 12.51
N SER A 111 14.33 -12.89 12.34
CA SER A 111 15.76 -13.14 12.60
C SER A 111 16.66 -12.50 11.55
N GLN A 112 16.23 -12.46 10.28
CA GLN A 112 16.94 -11.85 9.16
C GLN A 112 16.82 -10.32 9.17
N GLY A 113 15.74 -9.79 9.74
CA GLY A 113 15.44 -8.35 9.76
C GLY A 113 14.86 -7.82 8.45
N ILE A 114 15.31 -8.36 7.32
CA ILE A 114 14.95 -7.95 5.97
C ILE A 114 14.77 -9.19 5.09
N ALA A 115 13.81 -9.16 4.16
CA ALA A 115 13.63 -10.20 3.15
C ALA A 115 13.27 -9.62 1.78
N ASN A 116 13.51 -10.40 0.72
CA ASN A 116 12.99 -10.10 -0.61
C ASN A 116 11.52 -10.48 -0.66
N VAL A 117 10.67 -9.57 -1.14
CA VAL A 117 9.22 -9.78 -1.18
C VAL A 117 8.61 -9.40 -2.51
N SER A 118 7.47 -10.01 -2.79
CA SER A 118 6.48 -9.53 -3.75
C SER A 118 5.29 -8.96 -2.99
N VAL A 119 4.86 -7.75 -3.35
CA VAL A 119 3.72 -7.05 -2.75
C VAL A 119 2.63 -6.93 -3.80
N ARG A 120 1.47 -7.53 -3.55
CA ARG A 120 0.32 -7.54 -4.44
C ARG A 120 -0.86 -6.81 -3.81
N VAL A 121 -1.48 -5.90 -4.56
CA VAL A 121 -2.72 -5.25 -4.14
C VAL A 121 -3.87 -6.26 -4.19
N VAL A 122 -4.50 -6.53 -3.05
CA VAL A 122 -5.58 -7.52 -2.93
C VAL A 122 -6.90 -6.93 -2.44
N GLY A 123 -6.96 -5.63 -2.13
CA GLY A 123 -8.19 -5.02 -1.66
C GLY A 123 -8.01 -3.63 -1.05
N MET A 124 -9.05 -3.14 -0.36
CA MET A 124 -9.11 -1.80 0.22
C MET A 124 -10.11 -1.73 1.38
N GLU A 125 -9.96 -0.76 2.28
CA GLU A 125 -10.90 -0.51 3.40
C GLU A 125 -11.14 -1.75 4.28
N GLY A 126 -10.09 -2.56 4.48
CA GLY A 126 -10.18 -3.80 5.24
C GLY A 126 -10.82 -4.97 4.49
N MET A 127 -11.34 -4.75 3.28
CA MET A 127 -11.88 -5.80 2.42
C MET A 127 -10.77 -6.42 1.57
N VAL A 128 -10.67 -7.75 1.59
CA VAL A 128 -9.86 -8.51 0.63
C VAL A 128 -10.77 -8.87 -0.54
N LEU A 129 -10.47 -8.31 -1.70
CA LEU A 129 -11.26 -8.43 -2.94
C LEU A 129 -10.67 -9.45 -3.91
N LEU A 130 -9.46 -9.93 -3.64
CA LEU A 130 -8.82 -11.02 -4.37
C LEU A 130 -8.39 -12.09 -3.40
N ASP A 131 -8.86 -13.31 -3.64
CA ASP A 131 -8.37 -14.45 -2.87
C ASP A 131 -6.89 -14.74 -3.20
N GLN A 132 -6.21 -15.45 -2.30
CA GLN A 132 -4.81 -15.85 -2.42
C GLN A 132 -4.54 -16.73 -3.68
N HIS A 133 -5.61 -17.28 -4.26
CA HIS A 133 -5.61 -18.19 -5.41
C HIS A 133 -6.21 -17.59 -6.68
N GLU A 134 -6.65 -16.32 -6.64
CA GLU A 134 -7.21 -15.65 -7.80
C GLU A 134 -6.13 -14.85 -8.54
N GLU A 135 -5.91 -15.21 -9.80
CA GLU A 135 -5.02 -14.49 -10.70
C GLU A 135 -5.86 -13.46 -11.48
N ILE A 136 -5.36 -12.24 -11.61
CA ILE A 136 -5.97 -11.19 -12.43
C ILE A 136 -5.15 -11.01 -13.70
N ASP A 137 -5.82 -10.87 -14.84
CA ASP A 137 -5.18 -10.42 -16.07
C ASP A 137 -4.68 -8.98 -15.89
N PRO A 138 -3.34 -8.76 -15.92
CA PRO A 138 -2.75 -7.45 -15.68
C PRO A 138 -3.18 -6.38 -16.68
N LYS A 139 -3.79 -6.76 -17.82
CA LYS A 139 -4.31 -5.83 -18.83
C LYS A 139 -5.78 -5.49 -18.65
N SER A 140 -6.61 -6.45 -18.22
CA SER A 140 -8.07 -6.29 -18.18
C SER A 140 -8.66 -6.13 -16.78
N GLY A 141 -7.90 -6.42 -15.72
CA GLY A 141 -8.40 -6.35 -14.34
C GLY A 141 -9.43 -7.46 -14.01
N LYS A 142 -9.63 -8.42 -14.91
CA LYS A 142 -10.55 -9.56 -14.71
C LYS A 142 -9.83 -10.74 -14.07
N ILE A 143 -10.55 -11.45 -13.19
CA ILE A 143 -10.11 -12.73 -12.64
C ILE A 143 -10.00 -13.74 -13.80
N ILE A 144 -8.80 -14.28 -14.01
CA ILE A 144 -8.47 -15.23 -15.10
C ILE A 144 -8.44 -16.68 -14.66
N SER A 145 -8.28 -16.95 -13.36
CA SER A 145 -8.41 -18.31 -12.82
C SER A 145 -8.79 -18.31 -11.33
N MET A 146 -9.60 -19.30 -10.94
CA MET A 146 -9.66 -19.80 -9.57
C MET A 146 -8.85 -21.08 -9.55
N ASN A 147 -7.63 -21.06 -9.01
CA ASN A 147 -6.97 -22.33 -8.71
C ASN A 147 -7.68 -22.96 -7.50
N LYS A 148 -8.59 -23.89 -7.81
CA LYS A 148 -9.31 -24.70 -6.83
C LYS A 148 -8.27 -25.46 -5.99
N LYS A 149 -8.36 -25.34 -4.65
CA LYS A 149 -7.57 -26.19 -3.74
C LYS A 149 -7.80 -27.66 -4.11
N GLU A 150 -6.70 -28.38 -4.34
CA GLU A 150 -6.64 -29.84 -4.08
C GLU A 150 -6.58 -30.09 -2.57
#